data_AF-X1TCP8-F1
#
_entry.id   AF-X1TCP8-F1
#
_cell.length_a   1.000
_cell.length_b   1.000
_cell.length_c   1.000
_cell.angle_alpha   90.00
_cell.angle_beta   90.00
_cell.angle_gamma   90.00
#
_symmetry.space_group_name_H-M   'P 1'
#
loop_
_entity.id
_entity.type
_entity.pdbx_description
1 polymer ?
#
loop_
_entity_poly.entity_id
_entity_poly.type
_entity_poly.pdbx_seq_one_letter_code
_entity_poly.pdbx_strand_id
1 'polypeptide(L)'
;PTEARTYQVSVDGLTGSFSAVGAPPPPTAKLYGKVSDTLTGQPLPNVRVTLYLPLVYPHAIEKWTDSLGQYLFDEDLITPGSYTVAFWKSMYKEVTKGIALIEGPNELNVQMMPIAAPGVVLLTVLAPQDVGYKFYHTYYKVDYWDFSLGFDRWFIGNPSRFSFKSGGGGRFQNVPIPQGAHIKTARLRLFSATDTTATVVRSRIRGVAADSTSPFSTLEDYDGKLANSLAAVVTWDNVPARGYFGKLISPELKSIIQELVNRPGWKYGNNLT
;
A
#
# COMPACT_ATOMS: atom_id res chain seq x y z
N PRO A 1 -28.32 -44.33 -0.64
CA PRO A 1 -28.39 -45.73 -1.11
C PRO A 1 -29.20 -45.83 -2.41
N THR A 2 -28.52 -46.07 -3.52
CA THR A 2 -29.05 -46.42 -4.85
C THR A 2 -29.54 -47.87 -4.87
N GLU A 3 -30.43 -48.25 -3.94
CA GLU A 3 -30.99 -49.60 -3.96
C GLU A 3 -32.04 -49.72 -5.07
N ALA A 4 -31.86 -50.71 -5.93
CA ALA A 4 -32.82 -51.05 -6.97
C ALA A 4 -34.13 -51.50 -6.31
N ARG A 5 -35.24 -50.86 -6.63
CA ARG A 5 -36.58 -51.28 -6.20
C ARG A 5 -37.28 -51.97 -7.37
N THR A 6 -37.77 -53.17 -7.14
CA THR A 6 -38.59 -53.90 -8.11
C THR A 6 -40.05 -53.52 -7.91
N TYR A 7 -40.64 -52.97 -8.97
CA TYR A 7 -42.05 -52.61 -9.00
C TYR A 7 -42.81 -53.69 -9.77
N GLN A 8 -43.88 -54.19 -9.16
CA GLN A 8 -44.82 -55.09 -9.82
C GLN A 8 -45.97 -54.25 -10.36
N VAL A 9 -46.32 -54.46 -11.63
CA VAL A 9 -47.43 -53.77 -12.30
C VAL A 9 -48.38 -54.82 -12.84
N SER A 10 -49.68 -54.61 -12.65
CA SER A 10 -50.74 -55.43 -13.23
C SER A 10 -51.73 -54.52 -13.94
N VAL A 11 -52.01 -54.78 -15.22
CA VAL A 11 -53.01 -54.07 -16.02
C VAL A 11 -53.80 -55.11 -16.82
N ASP A 12 -55.13 -55.11 -16.68
CA ASP A 12 -56.04 -56.01 -17.40
C ASP A 12 -55.67 -57.50 -17.33
N GLY A 13 -55.13 -57.94 -16.19
CA GLY A 13 -54.75 -59.33 -15.95
C GLY A 13 -53.36 -59.73 -16.48
N LEU A 14 -52.63 -58.81 -17.12
CA LEU A 14 -51.23 -58.99 -17.49
C LEU A 14 -50.34 -58.44 -16.37
N THR A 15 -49.43 -59.27 -15.86
CA THR A 15 -48.44 -58.86 -14.86
C THR A 15 -47.07 -58.67 -15.49
N GLY A 16 -46.36 -57.62 -15.04
CA GLY A 16 -45.00 -57.32 -15.43
C GLY A 16 -44.23 -56.73 -14.26
N SER A 17 -42.91 -56.79 -14.32
CA SER A 17 -42.06 -56.13 -13.33
C SER A 17 -40.97 -55.32 -14.00
N PHE A 18 -40.61 -54.20 -13.38
CA PHE A 18 -39.44 -53.43 -13.76
C PHE A 18 -38.66 -53.04 -12.51
N SER A 19 -37.33 -52.98 -12.65
CA SER A 19 -36.45 -52.50 -11.60
C SER A 19 -36.08 -51.05 -11.90
N ALA A 20 -36.35 -50.15 -10.96
CA ALA A 20 -35.83 -48.79 -11.03
C ALA A 20 -34.68 -48.65 -10.04
N VAL A 21 -33.53 -48.19 -10.52
CA VAL A 21 -32.43 -47.74 -9.68
C VAL A 21 -32.62 -46.23 -9.47
N GLY A 22 -32.54 -45.78 -8.22
CA GLY A 22 -32.54 -44.34 -7.94
C GLY A 22 -31.42 -43.65 -8.73
N ALA A 23 -31.71 -42.49 -9.34
CA ALA A 23 -30.68 -41.74 -10.05
C ALA A 23 -29.48 -41.47 -9.12
N PRO A 24 -28.24 -41.58 -9.61
CA PRO A 24 -27.07 -41.19 -8.82
C PRO A 24 -27.23 -39.73 -8.36
N PRO A 25 -26.75 -39.37 -7.16
CA PRO A 25 -26.77 -37.98 -6.71
C PRO A 25 -26.13 -37.08 -7.78
N PRO A 26 -26.67 -35.87 -8.02
CA PRO A 26 -26.03 -34.92 -8.91
C PRO A 26 -24.58 -34.65 -8.45
N PRO A 27 -23.63 -34.47 -9.38
CA PRO A 27 -22.26 -34.13 -9.02
C PRO A 27 -22.23 -32.76 -8.32
N THR A 28 -21.48 -32.67 -7.23
CA THR A 28 -21.30 -31.43 -6.46
C THR A 28 -19.88 -30.92 -6.58
N ALA A 29 -19.72 -29.60 -6.47
CA ALA A 29 -18.44 -28.92 -6.47
C ALA A 29 -18.24 -28.16 -5.15
N LYS A 30 -16.98 -28.05 -4.71
CA LYS A 30 -16.58 -27.28 -3.53
C LYS A 30 -15.57 -26.22 -3.95
N LEU A 31 -15.66 -25.05 -3.35
CA LEU A 31 -14.74 -23.94 -3.60
C LEU A 31 -14.10 -23.51 -2.29
N TYR A 32 -12.77 -23.46 -2.25
CA TYR A 32 -12.03 -22.98 -1.10
C TYR A 32 -10.82 -22.16 -1.55
N GLY A 33 -10.21 -21.45 -0.61
CA GLY A 33 -8.97 -20.74 -0.89
C GLY A 33 -8.58 -19.80 0.23
N LYS A 34 -7.50 -19.04 -0.01
CA LYS A 34 -6.95 -18.05 0.90
C LYS A 34 -6.95 -16.67 0.26
N VAL A 35 -7.36 -15.67 1.03
CA VAL A 35 -7.24 -14.26 0.70
C VAL A 35 -6.09 -13.65 1.50
N SER A 36 -5.20 -12.94 0.82
CA SER A 36 -4.06 -12.25 1.44
C SER A 36 -3.93 -10.82 0.97
N ASP A 37 -3.25 -10.01 1.77
CA ASP A 37 -2.92 -8.64 1.44
C ASP A 37 -1.80 -8.63 0.40
N THR A 38 -2.00 -7.91 -0.70
CA THR A 38 -1.03 -7.87 -1.81
C THR A 38 0.31 -7.24 -1.40
N LEU A 39 0.29 -6.34 -0.42
CA LEU A 39 1.47 -5.59 0.02
C LEU A 39 2.25 -6.35 1.09
N THR A 40 1.58 -6.93 2.07
CA THR A 40 2.23 -7.57 3.23
C THR A 40 2.34 -9.09 3.10
N GLY A 41 1.60 -9.70 2.17
CA GLY A 41 1.45 -11.16 2.04
C GLY A 41 0.70 -11.81 3.21
N GLN A 42 0.26 -11.03 4.19
CA GLN A 42 -0.43 -11.53 5.38
C GLN A 42 -1.85 -12.02 5.03
N PRO A 43 -2.37 -13.03 5.74
CA PRO A 43 -3.75 -13.45 5.58
C PRO A 43 -4.73 -12.30 5.90
N LEU A 44 -5.80 -12.20 5.13
CA LEU A 44 -6.85 -11.20 5.35
C LEU A 44 -8.09 -11.85 5.97
N PRO A 45 -8.35 -11.63 7.28
CA PRO A 45 -9.59 -12.08 7.91
C PRO A 45 -10.76 -11.19 7.55
N ASN A 46 -11.99 -11.70 7.70
CA ASN A 46 -13.23 -10.96 7.52
C ASN A 46 -13.34 -10.30 6.13
N VAL A 47 -12.80 -10.94 5.09
CA VAL A 47 -13.10 -10.61 3.68
C VAL A 47 -14.43 -11.28 3.36
N ARG A 48 -15.40 -10.52 2.87
CA ARG A 48 -16.64 -11.09 2.35
C ARG A 48 -16.37 -11.68 0.98
N VAL A 49 -16.59 -12.97 0.83
CA VAL A 49 -16.48 -13.73 -0.42
C VAL A 49 -17.89 -14.06 -0.88
N THR A 50 -18.25 -13.61 -2.08
CA THR A 50 -19.59 -13.80 -2.65
C THR A 50 -19.46 -14.68 -3.90
N LEU A 51 -20.04 -15.88 -3.85
CA LEU A 51 -20.16 -16.79 -4.99
C LEU A 51 -21.52 -16.54 -5.66
N TYR A 52 -21.52 -16.02 -6.90
CA TYR A 52 -22.75 -15.78 -7.66
C TYR A 52 -23.21 -17.05 -8.37
N LEU A 53 -24.46 -17.44 -8.14
CA LEU A 53 -25.05 -18.66 -8.67
C LEU A 53 -25.90 -18.35 -9.91
N PRO A 54 -25.64 -18.96 -11.07
CA PRO A 54 -26.46 -18.75 -12.25
C PRO A 54 -27.82 -19.43 -12.06
N LEU A 55 -28.90 -18.64 -12.14
CA LEU A 55 -30.28 -19.13 -12.28
C LEU A 55 -30.81 -20.00 -11.12
N VAL A 56 -30.16 -19.96 -9.94
CA VAL A 56 -30.62 -20.61 -8.70
C VAL A 56 -30.87 -19.53 -7.64
N TYR A 57 -31.94 -19.67 -6.84
CA TYR A 57 -32.19 -18.82 -5.67
C TYR A 57 -31.63 -19.50 -4.40
N PRO A 58 -30.88 -18.80 -3.54
CA PRO A 58 -30.47 -17.39 -3.67
C PRO A 58 -29.45 -17.21 -4.81
N HIS A 59 -29.44 -16.04 -5.47
CA HIS A 59 -28.53 -15.77 -6.59
C HIS A 59 -27.05 -15.58 -6.18
N ALA A 60 -26.75 -15.69 -4.88
CA ALA A 60 -25.41 -15.72 -4.37
C ALA A 60 -25.35 -16.40 -2.98
N ILE A 61 -24.18 -16.94 -2.65
CA ILE A 61 -23.81 -17.35 -1.29
C ILE A 61 -22.69 -16.42 -0.82
N GLU A 62 -22.76 -15.96 0.43
CA GLU A 62 -21.71 -15.16 1.06
C GLU A 62 -21.04 -15.92 2.21
N LYS A 63 -19.71 -15.85 2.25
CA LYS A 63 -18.86 -16.36 3.33
C LYS A 63 -17.86 -15.30 3.74
N TRP A 64 -17.23 -15.49 4.90
CA TRP A 64 -16.18 -14.61 5.39
C TRP A 64 -14.91 -15.40 5.63
N THR A 65 -13.77 -14.82 5.30
CA THR A 65 -12.49 -15.43 5.62
C THR A 65 -12.22 -15.46 7.12
N ASP A 66 -11.59 -16.53 7.60
CA ASP A 66 -11.18 -16.69 9.00
C ASP A 66 -9.88 -15.90 9.35
N SER A 67 -9.35 -16.09 10.55
CA SER A 67 -8.09 -15.46 11.01
C SER A 67 -6.87 -15.80 10.13
N LEU A 68 -6.91 -16.92 9.42
CA LEU A 68 -5.88 -17.38 8.49
C LEU A 68 -6.18 -16.98 7.05
N GLY A 69 -7.22 -16.17 6.81
CA GLY A 69 -7.63 -15.69 5.50
C GLY A 69 -8.32 -16.75 4.66
N GLN A 70 -8.72 -17.88 5.24
CA GLN A 70 -9.29 -19.03 4.52
C GLN A 70 -10.80 -18.91 4.40
N TYR A 71 -11.36 -19.35 3.27
CA TYR A 71 -12.80 -19.45 3.04
C TYR A 71 -13.17 -20.82 2.43
N LEU A 72 -14.42 -21.24 2.63
CA LEU A 72 -14.97 -22.50 2.14
C LEU A 72 -16.45 -22.35 1.75
N PHE A 73 -16.78 -22.85 0.57
CA PHE A 73 -18.12 -23.13 0.07
C PHE A 73 -18.22 -24.63 -0.18
N ASP A 74 -19.08 -25.30 0.58
CA ASP A 74 -19.30 -26.74 0.57
C ASP A 74 -20.78 -27.13 0.48
N GLU A 75 -21.61 -26.20 -0.03
CA GLU A 75 -23.04 -26.38 -0.18
C GLU A 75 -23.40 -27.35 -1.31
N ASP A 76 -24.34 -28.26 -1.06
CA ASP A 76 -24.80 -29.27 -2.03
C ASP A 76 -25.44 -28.69 -3.29
N LEU A 77 -25.82 -27.41 -3.27
CA LEU A 77 -26.40 -26.71 -4.42
C LEU A 77 -25.34 -26.28 -5.45
N ILE A 78 -24.05 -26.35 -5.10
CA ILE A 78 -22.96 -25.97 -6.00
C ILE A 78 -22.64 -27.17 -6.89
N THR A 79 -22.80 -26.99 -8.19
CA THR A 79 -22.55 -28.02 -9.21
C THR A 79 -21.38 -27.62 -10.11
N PRO A 80 -20.80 -28.56 -10.88
CA PRO A 80 -19.80 -28.21 -11.87
C PRO A 80 -20.35 -27.20 -12.90
N GLY A 81 -19.59 -26.15 -13.18
CA GLY A 81 -20.08 -25.04 -14.01
C GLY A 81 -19.20 -23.79 -13.95
N SER A 82 -19.63 -22.72 -14.63
CA SER A 82 -18.94 -21.43 -14.62
C SER A 82 -19.60 -20.46 -13.65
N TYR A 83 -18.79 -19.84 -12.79
CA TYR A 83 -19.21 -18.97 -11.71
C TYR A 83 -18.40 -17.68 -11.67
N THR A 84 -18.97 -16.68 -11.01
CA THR A 84 -18.26 -15.44 -10.65
C THR A 84 -18.11 -15.39 -9.13
N VAL A 85 -16.92 -15.05 -8.67
CA VAL A 85 -16.60 -14.85 -7.25
C VAL A 85 -16.14 -13.42 -7.03
N ALA A 86 -16.77 -12.72 -6.09
CA ALA A 86 -16.35 -11.38 -5.67
C ALA A 86 -15.78 -11.40 -4.26
N PHE A 87 -14.75 -10.57 -4.04
CA PHE A 87 -14.04 -10.43 -2.77
C PHE A 87 -14.07 -8.98 -2.35
N TRP A 88 -14.70 -8.71 -1.20
CA TRP A 88 -14.87 -7.36 -0.69
C TRP A 88 -14.38 -7.25 0.75
N LYS A 89 -13.65 -6.17 1.02
CA LYS A 89 -13.26 -5.76 2.36
C LYS A 89 -13.10 -4.24 2.38
N SER A 90 -13.59 -3.58 3.43
CA SER A 90 -13.38 -2.14 3.61
C SER A 90 -11.89 -1.79 3.51
N MET A 91 -11.58 -0.68 2.82
CA MET A 91 -10.22 -0.23 2.55
C MET A 91 -9.40 -1.15 1.63
N TYR A 92 -10.04 -2.03 0.86
CA TYR A 92 -9.39 -2.84 -0.18
C TYR A 92 -10.10 -2.70 -1.51
N LYS A 93 -9.34 -2.79 -2.60
CA LYS A 93 -9.86 -2.77 -3.95
C LYS A 93 -10.60 -4.08 -4.14
N GLU A 94 -11.88 -3.97 -4.46
CA GLU A 94 -12.72 -5.14 -4.75
C GLU A 94 -12.12 -5.95 -5.90
N VAL A 95 -12.15 -7.28 -5.75
CA VAL A 95 -11.64 -8.22 -6.75
C VAL A 95 -12.78 -9.12 -7.20
N THR A 96 -12.92 -9.30 -8.51
CA THR A 96 -13.88 -10.23 -9.11
C THR A 96 -13.12 -11.22 -9.99
N LYS A 97 -13.45 -12.51 -9.89
CA LYS A 97 -12.85 -13.61 -10.65
C LYS A 97 -13.93 -14.48 -11.28
N GLY A 98 -13.73 -14.88 -12.54
CA GLY A 98 -14.44 -16.01 -13.11
C GLY A 98 -13.74 -17.31 -12.73
N ILE A 99 -14.51 -18.36 -12.45
CA ILE A 99 -13.98 -19.70 -12.17
C ILE A 99 -14.87 -20.78 -12.81
N ALA A 100 -14.23 -21.80 -13.37
CA ALA A 100 -14.89 -23.03 -13.79
C ALA A 100 -14.71 -24.07 -12.69
N LEU A 101 -15.78 -24.43 -12.01
CA LEU A 101 -15.80 -25.47 -10.98
C LEU A 101 -15.96 -26.84 -11.63
N ILE A 102 -15.11 -27.78 -11.23
CA ILE A 102 -15.25 -29.21 -11.53
C ILE A 102 -15.82 -29.97 -10.32
N GLU A 103 -16.23 -31.22 -10.53
CA GLU A 103 -16.68 -32.09 -9.46
C GLU A 103 -15.61 -32.22 -8.37
N GLY A 104 -16.03 -32.08 -7.11
CA GLY A 104 -15.13 -32.12 -5.96
C GLY A 104 -14.42 -30.78 -5.68
N PRO A 105 -13.19 -30.81 -5.12
CA PRO A 105 -12.52 -29.63 -4.57
C PRO A 105 -11.89 -28.72 -5.65
N ASN A 106 -12.12 -27.41 -5.52
CA ASN A 106 -11.55 -26.36 -6.38
C ASN A 106 -10.89 -25.28 -5.51
N GLU A 107 -9.62 -24.96 -5.79
CA GLU A 107 -8.86 -23.94 -5.05
C GLU A 107 -8.81 -22.60 -5.82
N LEU A 108 -9.06 -21.50 -5.11
CA LEU A 108 -8.91 -20.14 -5.64
C LEU A 108 -8.25 -19.23 -4.59
N ASN A 109 -6.95 -19.00 -4.73
CA ASN A 109 -6.23 -18.04 -3.90
C ASN A 109 -6.30 -16.63 -4.51
N VAL A 110 -6.50 -15.61 -3.69
CA VAL A 110 -6.65 -14.22 -4.11
C VAL A 110 -5.79 -13.30 -3.27
N GLN A 111 -5.19 -12.31 -3.92
CA GLN A 111 -4.56 -11.18 -3.24
C GLN A 111 -5.43 -9.94 -3.43
N MET A 112 -5.70 -9.22 -2.34
CA MET A 112 -6.42 -7.95 -2.37
C MET A 112 -5.48 -6.80 -2.11
N MET A 113 -5.60 -5.73 -2.89
CA MET A 113 -4.78 -4.54 -2.74
C MET A 113 -5.50 -3.57 -1.79
N PRO A 114 -4.87 -3.06 -0.73
CA PRO A 114 -5.44 -1.96 0.04
C PRO A 114 -5.76 -0.75 -0.85
N ILE A 115 -6.98 -0.22 -0.74
CA ILE A 115 -7.28 1.13 -1.20
C ILE A 115 -6.58 2.05 -0.22
N ALA A 116 -5.52 2.72 -0.66
CA ALA A 116 -5.11 3.94 0.01
C ALA A 116 -6.33 4.85 0.06
N ALA A 117 -6.75 5.23 1.27
CA ALA A 117 -7.98 5.95 1.54
C ALA A 117 -8.32 6.94 0.40
N PRO A 118 -9.54 6.92 -0.17
CA PRO A 118 -9.87 7.79 -1.29
C PRO A 118 -9.62 9.25 -0.93
N GLY A 119 -8.54 9.80 -1.48
CA GLY A 119 -8.44 11.20 -1.82
C GLY A 119 -7.94 12.20 -0.78
N VAL A 120 -7.25 11.82 0.30
CA VAL A 120 -6.47 12.78 1.13
C VAL A 120 -5.27 12.07 1.79
N VAL A 121 -4.11 12.01 1.13
CA VAL A 121 -2.84 11.89 1.88
C VAL A 121 -2.45 13.29 2.30
N LEU A 122 -2.92 13.72 3.48
CA LEU A 122 -2.24 14.80 4.19
C LEU A 122 -0.96 14.19 4.74
N LEU A 123 0.13 14.26 3.98
CA LEU A 123 1.44 13.96 4.52
C LEU A 123 1.79 15.07 5.52
N THR A 124 1.30 14.93 6.75
CA THR A 124 1.91 15.60 7.89
C THR A 124 3.14 14.79 8.20
N VAL A 125 4.24 15.22 7.62
CA VAL A 125 5.54 14.67 7.93
C VAL A 125 5.78 14.86 9.44
N LEU A 126 5.61 13.78 10.21
CA LEU A 126 6.20 13.66 11.54
C LEU A 126 7.73 13.71 11.37
N ALA A 127 8.44 14.23 12.36
CA ALA A 127 9.88 14.48 12.28
C ALA A 127 10.65 13.31 11.60
N PRO A 128 11.60 13.60 10.70
CA PRO A 128 12.39 12.56 10.04
C PRO A 128 13.02 11.63 11.07
N GLN A 129 12.99 10.33 10.82
CA GLN A 129 13.58 9.34 11.73
C GLN A 129 15.11 9.28 11.60
N ASP A 130 15.64 9.62 10.42
CA ASP A 130 17.08 9.74 10.19
C ASP A 130 17.40 11.13 9.60
N VAL A 131 18.38 11.83 10.17
CA VAL A 131 18.79 13.17 9.72
C VAL A 131 20.26 13.16 9.38
N GLY A 132 20.58 13.59 8.15
CA GLY A 132 21.94 13.87 7.71
C GLY A 132 22.13 15.37 7.54
N TYR A 133 23.20 15.91 8.10
CA TYR A 133 23.47 17.34 8.04
C TYR A 133 24.88 17.63 7.54
N LYS A 134 25.02 18.66 6.69
CA LYS A 134 26.28 19.11 6.12
C LYS A 134 26.41 20.64 6.22
N PHE A 135 27.58 21.11 6.62
CA PHE A 135 27.90 22.53 6.66
C PHE A 135 29.28 22.83 6.09
N TYR A 136 29.40 23.98 5.45
CA TYR A 136 30.67 24.51 4.95
C TYR A 136 31.22 25.48 5.97
N HIS A 137 32.35 25.16 6.57
CA HIS A 137 33.00 25.97 7.57
C HIS A 137 34.33 26.51 7.05
N THR A 138 34.61 27.76 7.40
CA THR A 138 35.96 28.32 7.34
C THR A 138 36.48 28.43 8.76
N TYR A 139 37.45 27.59 9.12
CA TYR A 139 38.13 27.64 10.41
C TYR A 139 39.64 27.86 10.18
N TYR A 140 40.22 28.87 10.84
CA TYR A 140 41.62 29.30 10.64
C TYR A 140 42.06 29.43 9.17
N LYS A 141 41.20 29.97 8.29
CA LYS A 141 41.44 30.14 6.83
C LYS A 141 41.55 28.83 6.04
N VAL A 142 41.11 27.71 6.59
CA VAL A 142 40.90 26.45 5.86
C VAL A 142 39.41 26.23 5.69
N ASP A 143 39.01 26.00 4.45
CA ASP A 143 37.63 25.69 4.08
C ASP A 143 37.42 24.19 4.04
N TYR A 144 36.44 23.68 4.78
CA TYR A 144 36.06 22.27 4.71
C TYR A 144 34.56 22.05 4.90
N TRP A 145 34.09 20.93 4.35
CA TRP A 145 32.74 20.45 4.59
C TRP A 145 32.75 19.51 5.78
N ASP A 146 31.91 19.81 6.76
CA ASP A 146 31.66 18.93 7.90
C ASP A 146 30.33 18.21 7.70
N PHE A 147 30.24 17.00 8.25
CA PHE A 147 29.07 16.15 8.17
C PHE A 147 28.76 15.56 9.54
N SER A 148 27.49 15.59 9.92
CA SER A 148 27.04 15.02 11.19
C SER A 148 25.69 14.32 11.05
N LEU A 149 25.57 13.21 11.77
CA LEU A 149 24.33 12.47 12.00
C LEU A 149 23.73 12.77 13.39
N GLY A 150 24.41 13.59 14.20
CA GLY A 150 24.08 13.82 15.61
C GLY A 150 23.06 14.93 15.85
N PHE A 151 22.45 15.49 14.80
CA PHE A 151 21.45 16.53 14.92
C PHE A 151 20.06 15.98 14.60
N ASP A 152 19.07 16.40 15.37
CA ASP A 152 17.64 16.10 15.21
C ASP A 152 16.90 17.20 14.42
N ARG A 153 17.64 18.04 13.69
CA ARG A 153 17.14 19.25 13.04
C ARG A 153 17.82 19.52 11.70
N TRP A 154 17.10 20.19 10.80
CA TRP A 154 17.66 20.73 9.57
C TRP A 154 18.05 22.19 9.74
N PHE A 155 19.16 22.59 9.12
CA PHE A 155 19.48 24.01 8.99
C PHE A 155 18.98 24.51 7.65
N ILE A 156 18.21 25.59 7.72
CA ILE A 156 17.68 26.31 6.56
C ILE A 156 18.34 27.68 6.58
N GLY A 157 19.27 27.91 5.66
CA GLY A 157 20.11 29.11 5.67
C GLY A 157 21.29 29.02 6.63
N ASN A 158 22.10 30.08 6.65
CA ASN A 158 23.40 30.08 7.28
C ASN A 158 23.31 30.39 8.81
N PRO A 159 23.80 29.51 9.71
CA PRO A 159 23.77 29.74 11.15
C PRO A 159 24.79 30.77 11.67
N SER A 160 25.82 31.14 10.90
CA SER A 160 26.85 32.09 11.35
C SER A 160 27.56 32.82 10.21
N ARG A 161 28.20 33.96 10.49
CA ARG A 161 29.06 34.64 9.50
C ARG A 161 30.27 33.82 9.02
N PHE A 162 30.54 32.68 9.65
CA PHE A 162 31.65 31.77 9.34
C PHE A 162 31.20 30.48 8.62
N SER A 163 29.89 30.29 8.40
CA SER A 163 29.30 29.05 7.86
C SER A 163 28.57 29.27 6.53
N PHE A 164 29.26 29.69 5.47
CA PHE A 164 28.65 30.26 4.26
C PHE A 164 27.60 29.40 3.53
N LYS A 165 27.57 28.08 3.75
CA LYS A 165 26.60 27.14 3.16
C LYS A 165 26.23 26.05 4.15
N SER A 166 24.96 25.72 4.24
CA SER A 166 24.40 24.67 5.10
C SER A 166 23.26 23.96 4.38
N GLY A 167 23.12 22.66 4.64
CA GLY A 167 22.04 21.85 4.09
C GLY A 167 21.75 20.66 4.98
N GLY A 168 20.47 20.33 5.13
CA GLY A 168 20.00 19.14 5.83
C GLY A 168 19.23 18.23 4.89
N GLY A 169 19.26 16.94 5.19
CA GLY A 169 18.38 15.93 4.59
C GLY A 169 17.70 15.16 5.71
N GLY A 170 16.47 14.73 5.49
CA GLY A 170 15.75 13.89 6.43
C GLY A 170 15.10 12.73 5.71
N ARG A 171 15.22 11.54 6.29
CA ARG A 171 14.60 10.33 5.78
C ARG A 171 13.33 10.04 6.55
N PHE A 172 12.27 9.77 5.81
CA PHE A 172 10.97 9.33 6.31
C PHE A 172 10.82 7.86 6.01
N GLN A 173 10.60 7.09 7.07
CA GLN A 173 10.52 5.64 7.00
C GLN A 173 9.07 5.18 6.83
N ASN A 174 8.91 3.98 6.25
CA ASN A 174 7.63 3.28 6.18
C ASN A 174 6.50 4.13 5.59
N VAL A 175 6.77 4.85 4.50
CA VAL A 175 5.84 5.83 3.94
C VAL A 175 4.64 5.10 3.32
N PRO A 176 3.42 5.27 3.86
CA PRO A 176 2.26 4.47 3.48
C PRO A 176 1.57 5.03 2.23
N ILE A 177 2.35 5.32 1.19
CA ILE A 177 1.84 5.83 -0.09
C ILE A 177 2.08 4.76 -1.16
N PRO A 178 1.02 4.26 -1.84
CA PRO A 178 1.20 3.27 -2.88
C PRO A 178 1.81 3.89 -4.14
N GLN A 179 2.35 3.03 -5.00
CA GLN A 179 2.84 3.42 -6.31
C GLN A 179 1.73 4.05 -7.17
N GLY A 180 2.08 5.11 -7.89
CA GLY A 180 1.17 5.83 -8.79
C GLY A 180 0.06 6.60 -8.07
N ALA A 181 0.15 6.79 -6.75
CA ALA A 181 -0.84 7.55 -6.00
C ALA A 181 -0.96 9.00 -6.54
N HIS A 182 -2.20 9.49 -6.67
CA HIS A 182 -2.44 10.89 -7.04
C HIS A 182 -2.29 11.80 -5.81
N ILE A 183 -1.23 12.61 -5.80
CA ILE A 183 -0.92 13.53 -4.70
C ILE A 183 -1.74 14.81 -4.85
N LYS A 184 -2.54 15.16 -3.84
CA LYS A 184 -3.30 16.43 -3.82
C LYS A 184 -2.48 17.59 -3.26
N THR A 185 -1.86 17.39 -2.10
CA THR A 185 -0.96 18.35 -1.45
C THR A 185 0.08 17.59 -0.65
N ALA A 186 1.29 18.15 -0.57
CA ALA A 186 2.37 17.68 0.27
C ALA A 186 3.11 18.91 0.81
N ARG A 187 3.30 19.00 2.12
CA ARG A 187 4.04 20.10 2.76
C ARG A 187 4.79 19.57 3.97
N LEU A 188 5.95 20.15 4.23
CA LEU A 188 6.66 19.97 5.49
C LEU A 188 6.07 20.92 6.52
N ARG A 189 5.80 20.40 7.72
CA ARG A 189 5.45 21.20 8.90
C ARG A 189 6.61 21.14 9.86
N LEU A 190 7.21 22.29 10.11
CA LEU A 190 8.44 22.41 10.87
C LEU A 190 8.25 23.40 12.02
N PHE A 191 9.14 23.33 12.99
CA PHE A 191 9.27 24.30 14.07
C PHE A 191 10.68 24.89 14.02
N SER A 192 10.80 26.21 14.16
CA SER A 192 12.10 26.85 14.28
C SER A 192 12.78 26.42 15.58
N ALA A 193 14.01 25.94 15.48
CA ALA A 193 14.81 25.50 16.61
C ALA A 193 15.55 26.65 17.33
N THR A 194 15.56 27.85 16.74
CA THR A 194 16.24 29.04 17.27
C THR A 194 15.41 30.29 16.98
N ASP A 195 15.72 31.38 17.68
CA ASP A 195 15.14 32.72 17.56
C ASP A 195 15.96 33.65 16.65
N THR A 196 16.47 33.10 15.54
CA THR A 196 17.37 33.83 14.64
C THR A 196 16.66 34.94 13.82
N THR A 197 17.36 36.06 13.65
CA THR A 197 16.82 37.34 13.13
C THR A 197 17.16 37.62 11.65
N ALA A 198 17.41 36.57 10.85
CA ALA A 198 17.74 36.74 9.44
C ALA A 198 16.57 37.38 8.66
N THR A 199 16.87 38.36 7.79
CA THR A 199 15.85 39.10 7.05
C THR A 199 15.39 38.40 5.77
N VAL A 200 16.24 37.57 5.14
CA VAL A 200 15.89 36.77 3.96
C VAL A 200 16.61 35.42 3.99
N VAL A 201 15.86 34.33 4.10
CA VAL A 201 16.36 32.96 3.98
C VAL A 201 15.76 32.31 2.74
N ARG A 202 16.60 31.63 1.95
CA ARG A 202 16.20 30.90 0.74
C ARG A 202 16.73 29.48 0.79
N SER A 203 15.94 28.54 0.32
CA SER A 203 16.34 27.13 0.23
C SER A 203 15.74 26.47 -1.01
N ARG A 204 16.26 25.28 -1.34
CA ARG A 204 15.69 24.40 -2.36
C ARG A 204 15.41 23.05 -1.73
N ILE A 205 14.20 22.56 -1.93
CA ILE A 205 13.75 21.24 -1.49
C ILE A 205 13.79 20.31 -2.70
N ARG A 206 14.37 19.14 -2.49
CA ARG A 206 14.54 18.07 -3.48
C ARG A 206 14.18 16.75 -2.82
N GLY A 207 13.79 15.76 -3.62
CA GLY A 207 13.70 14.37 -3.19
C GLY A 207 14.77 13.54 -3.89
N VAL A 208 15.24 12.48 -3.25
CA VAL A 208 16.20 11.53 -3.84
C VAL A 208 15.48 10.64 -4.86
N ALA A 209 16.07 10.48 -6.04
CA ALA A 209 15.58 9.62 -7.12
C ALA A 209 15.90 8.14 -6.86
N ALA A 210 15.38 7.60 -5.76
CA ALA A 210 15.50 6.20 -5.37
C ALA A 210 14.13 5.66 -4.96
N ASP A 211 13.90 4.37 -5.22
CA ASP A 211 12.62 3.74 -4.91
C ASP A 211 12.41 3.58 -3.39
N SER A 212 13.49 3.30 -2.66
CA SER A 212 13.56 3.34 -1.20
C SER A 212 14.98 3.73 -0.79
N THR A 213 15.12 4.76 0.03
CA THR A 213 16.44 5.29 0.41
C THR A 213 17.01 4.62 1.66
N SER A 214 18.32 4.39 1.73
CA SER A 214 19.04 4.05 2.97
C SER A 214 19.20 5.26 3.90
N PRO A 215 19.45 5.07 5.21
CA PRO A 215 19.87 6.16 6.10
C PRO A 215 21.12 6.86 5.60
N PHE A 216 21.31 8.11 6.01
CA PHE A 216 22.57 8.82 5.81
C PHE A 216 23.69 8.15 6.62
N SER A 217 24.90 8.08 6.07
CA SER A 217 26.05 7.43 6.74
C SER A 217 27.33 8.26 6.74
N THR A 218 27.70 8.81 5.58
CA THR A 218 28.94 9.59 5.40
C THR A 218 28.65 10.86 4.59
N LEU A 219 29.63 11.76 4.55
CA LEU A 219 29.59 12.94 3.68
C LEU A 219 29.43 12.56 2.20
N GLU A 220 30.14 11.51 1.76
CA GLU A 220 30.06 10.99 0.40
C GLU A 220 28.67 10.44 0.08
N ASP A 221 28.06 9.69 1.01
CA ASP A 221 26.68 9.20 0.86
C ASP A 221 25.67 10.35 0.77
N TYR A 222 25.82 11.39 1.60
CA TYR A 222 25.00 12.58 1.54
C TYR A 222 25.10 13.29 0.18
N ASP A 223 26.32 13.51 -0.31
CA ASP A 223 26.55 14.17 -1.60
C ASP A 223 26.07 13.31 -2.77
N GLY A 224 26.23 11.98 -2.68
CA GLY A 224 25.70 11.03 -3.66
C GLY A 224 24.17 11.06 -3.73
N LYS A 225 23.49 11.12 -2.57
CA LYS A 225 22.04 11.30 -2.49
C LYS A 225 21.60 12.64 -3.09
N LEU A 226 22.32 13.73 -2.82
CA LEU A 226 22.03 15.04 -3.39
C LEU A 226 22.23 15.07 -4.92
N ALA A 227 23.28 14.41 -5.42
CA ALA A 227 23.54 14.28 -6.85
C ALA A 227 22.45 13.43 -7.54
N ASN A 228 21.94 12.39 -6.87
CA ASN A 228 20.83 11.57 -7.34
C ASN A 228 19.46 12.17 -6.99
N SER A 229 19.23 13.45 -7.30
CA SER A 229 17.93 14.10 -7.08
C SER A 229 16.92 13.81 -8.19
N LEU A 230 15.63 13.83 -7.85
CA LEU A 230 14.52 13.91 -8.79
C LEU A 230 14.62 15.18 -9.66
N ALA A 231 13.93 15.18 -10.80
CA ALA A 231 13.89 16.33 -11.71
C ALA A 231 13.08 17.50 -11.09
N ALA A 232 11.98 17.18 -10.41
CA ALA A 232 11.19 18.15 -9.67
C ALA A 232 11.99 18.74 -8.50
N VAL A 233 12.04 20.07 -8.46
CA VAL A 233 12.66 20.85 -7.39
C VAL A 233 11.69 21.94 -6.99
N VAL A 234 11.55 22.17 -5.68
CA VAL A 234 10.73 23.27 -5.16
C VAL A 234 11.64 24.28 -4.49
N THR A 235 11.58 25.52 -4.96
CA THR A 235 12.27 26.64 -4.32
C THR A 235 11.43 27.14 -3.16
N TRP A 236 12.05 27.25 -1.99
CA TRP A 236 11.49 27.91 -0.82
C TRP A 236 12.16 29.27 -0.65
N ASP A 237 11.65 30.23 -1.40
CA ASP A 237 12.05 31.62 -1.27
C ASP A 237 11.31 32.26 -0.10
N ASN A 238 12.03 33.10 0.65
CA ASN A 238 11.50 33.85 1.78
C ASN A 238 10.98 32.96 2.93
N VAL A 239 11.83 32.06 3.43
CA VAL A 239 11.54 31.32 4.66
C VAL A 239 11.39 32.33 5.81
N PRO A 240 10.22 32.44 6.45
CA PRO A 240 9.98 33.51 7.39
C PRO A 240 10.79 33.29 8.66
N ALA A 241 11.39 34.36 9.19
CA ALA A 241 11.92 34.35 10.54
C ALA A 241 10.77 34.10 11.52
N ARG A 242 10.98 33.13 12.40
CA ARG A 242 10.05 32.76 13.46
C ARG A 242 10.87 32.62 14.74
N GLY A 243 10.37 33.20 15.84
CA GLY A 243 10.97 32.97 17.17
C GLY A 243 10.97 31.48 17.53
N TYR A 244 11.62 31.11 18.63
CA TYR A 244 11.73 29.72 19.08
C TYR A 244 10.38 28.98 19.07
N PHE A 245 10.35 27.74 18.55
CA PHE A 245 9.15 26.93 18.32
C PHE A 245 8.07 27.57 17.44
N GLY A 246 8.41 28.56 16.62
CA GLY A 246 7.47 29.12 15.68
C GLY A 246 7.19 28.17 14.52
N LYS A 247 5.91 28.06 14.16
CA LYS A 247 5.44 27.17 13.10
C LYS A 247 5.91 27.65 11.72
N LEU A 248 6.45 26.70 10.96
CA LEU A 248 6.88 26.87 9.58
C LEU A 248 6.18 25.83 8.69
N ILE A 249 5.72 26.27 7.53
CA ILE A 249 5.10 25.40 6.52
C ILE A 249 5.87 25.63 5.23
N SER A 250 6.35 24.56 4.60
CA SER A 250 7.00 24.66 3.30
C SER A 250 6.02 25.09 2.20
N PRO A 251 6.51 25.53 1.04
CA PRO A 251 5.72 25.55 -0.19
C PRO A 251 5.18 24.16 -0.54
N GLU A 252 4.29 24.12 -1.54
CA GLU A 252 3.70 22.88 -2.05
C GLU A 252 4.77 21.96 -2.66
N LEU A 253 4.85 20.71 -2.19
CA LEU A 253 5.82 19.69 -2.59
C LEU A 253 5.21 18.60 -3.47
N LYS A 254 3.94 18.72 -3.86
CA LYS A 254 3.22 17.77 -4.71
C LYS A 254 4.05 17.29 -5.90
N SER A 255 4.73 18.16 -6.62
CA SER A 255 5.52 17.78 -7.81
C SER A 255 6.61 16.76 -7.48
N ILE A 256 7.36 16.99 -6.39
CA ILE A 256 8.43 16.10 -5.91
C ILE A 256 7.83 14.75 -5.50
N ILE A 257 6.80 14.77 -4.65
CA ILE A 257 6.21 13.52 -4.14
C ILE A 257 5.52 12.75 -5.27
N GLN A 258 4.87 13.44 -6.21
CA GLN A 258 4.24 12.81 -7.36
C GLN A 258 5.26 12.11 -8.26
N GLU A 259 6.39 12.75 -8.54
CA GLU A 259 7.47 12.14 -9.32
C GLU A 259 8.02 10.88 -8.62
N LEU A 260 8.25 10.96 -7.31
CA LEU A 260 8.76 9.85 -6.51
C LEU A 260 7.83 8.63 -6.53
N VAL A 261 6.54 8.82 -6.22
CA VAL A 261 5.59 7.69 -6.14
C VAL A 261 5.24 7.11 -7.51
N ASN A 262 5.50 7.85 -8.59
CA ASN A 262 5.33 7.38 -9.96
C ASN A 262 6.49 6.49 -10.43
N ARG A 263 7.59 6.39 -9.68
CA ARG A 263 8.71 5.54 -10.06
C ARG A 263 8.29 4.06 -10.12
N PRO A 264 8.81 3.28 -11.08
CA PRO A 264 8.39 1.89 -11.30
C PRO A 264 8.70 0.95 -10.12
N GLY A 265 9.74 1.24 -9.32
CA GLY A 265 10.08 0.43 -8.15
C GLY A 265 9.53 0.96 -6.83
N TRP A 266 8.81 2.08 -6.81
CA TRP A 266 8.18 2.59 -5.59
C TRP A 266 7.16 1.58 -5.06
N LYS A 267 7.17 1.34 -3.74
CA LYS A 267 6.27 0.43 -3.05
C LYS A 267 5.75 1.09 -1.78
N TYR A 268 4.57 0.65 -1.33
CA TYR A 268 4.03 1.04 -0.03
C TYR A 268 5.01 0.67 1.09
N GLY A 269 5.23 1.58 2.03
CA GLY A 269 6.17 1.38 3.13
C GLY A 269 7.63 1.64 2.73
N ASN A 270 7.91 2.10 1.51
CA ASN A 270 9.25 2.54 1.16
C ASN A 270 9.66 3.78 1.94
N ASN A 271 10.97 3.99 2.04
CA ASN A 271 11.55 5.13 2.71
C ASN A 271 11.84 6.23 1.69
N LEU A 272 11.54 7.49 2.01
CA LEU A 272 11.88 8.63 1.15
C LEU A 272 12.81 9.59 1.87
N THR A 273 13.70 10.23 1.10
CA THR A 273 14.60 11.29 1.55
C THR A 273 14.36 12.53 0.71
#